data_AF-A0A5J4PM48-F1
#
_entry.id   AF-A0A5J4PM48-F1
#
_cell.length_a   1.000
_cell.length_b   1.000
_cell.length_c   1.000
_cell.angle_alpha   90.00
_cell.angle_beta   90.00
_cell.angle_gamma   90.00
#
_symmetry.space_group_name_H-M   'P 1'
#
loop_
_entity.id
_entity.type
_entity.pdbx_description
1 polymer ?
#
loop_
_entity_poly.entity_id
_entity_poly.type
_entity_poly.pdbx_seq_one_letter_code
_entity_poly.pdbx_strand_id
1 'polypeptide(L)'
;SKLPFLYWYIAIHLLTSTKKSFSAAELQRQLGHKRYQPVWEMCCKLRDVMGKRDDIYSLSGQVELDNAFITTLIPDDQKNEVLKRGAGSQNKSKVVVMTESTFVENPKQGKPPKAVNHIKMKIVCDLKTETTTNIVKAHVDSQAELTTDAST
;
A
#
# COMPACT_ATOMS: atom_id res chain seq x y z
N SER A 1 4.45 -14.78 -20.31
CA SER A 1 5.74 -14.89 -19.59
C SER A 1 6.37 -16.21 -19.96
N LYS A 2 7.70 -16.29 -20.12
CA LYS A 2 8.42 -17.55 -20.41
C LYS A 2 8.94 -18.24 -19.14
N LEU A 3 8.52 -17.78 -17.95
CA LEU A 3 8.91 -18.39 -16.68
C LEU A 3 8.12 -19.68 -16.42
N PRO A 4 8.75 -20.72 -15.83
CA PRO A 4 8.05 -21.93 -15.43
C PRO A 4 6.89 -21.64 -14.48
N PHE A 5 5.77 -22.36 -14.60
CA PHE A 5 4.62 -22.22 -13.71
C PHE A 5 4.97 -22.44 -12.23
N LEU A 6 5.90 -23.35 -11.95
CA LEU A 6 6.38 -23.59 -10.58
C LEU A 6 6.93 -22.32 -9.92
N TYR A 7 7.58 -21.43 -10.68
CA TYR A 7 8.09 -20.18 -10.14
C TYR A 7 6.97 -19.25 -9.68
N TRP A 8 5.84 -19.23 -10.40
CA TRP A 8 4.68 -18.44 -10.03
C TRP A 8 4.05 -18.97 -8.75
N TYR A 9 3.91 -20.29 -8.60
CA TYR A 9 3.39 -20.91 -7.38
C TYR A 9 4.28 -20.60 -6.17
N ILE A 10 5.59 -20.75 -6.31
CA ILE A 10 6.55 -20.43 -5.24
C ILE A 10 6.49 -18.94 -4.90
N ALA A 11 6.48 -18.06 -5.89
CA ALA A 11 6.42 -16.62 -5.66
C ALA A 11 5.13 -16.19 -4.95
N ILE A 12 3.97 -16.74 -5.34
CA ILE A 12 2.69 -16.52 -4.67
C ILE A 12 2.78 -16.99 -3.22
N HIS A 13 3.22 -18.23 -2.99
CA HIS A 13 3.35 -18.79 -1.65
C HIS A 13 4.24 -17.92 -0.75
N LEU A 14 5.41 -17.49 -1.23
CA LEU A 14 6.32 -16.66 -0.46
C LEU A 14 5.73 -15.28 -0.17
N LEU A 15 5.11 -14.63 -1.16
CA LEU A 15 4.50 -13.31 -1.00
C LEU A 15 3.30 -13.31 -0.04
N THR A 16 2.56 -14.42 0.09
CA THR A 16 1.36 -14.50 0.95
C THR A 16 1.63 -15.12 2.32
N SER A 17 2.73 -15.85 2.51
CA SER A 17 2.97 -16.61 3.75
C SER A 17 3.55 -15.78 4.89
N THR A 18 4.10 -14.59 4.61
CA THR A 18 4.75 -13.78 5.66
C THR A 18 4.25 -12.35 5.65
N LYS A 19 4.24 -11.73 6.83
CA LYS A 19 3.93 -10.29 6.99
C LYS A 19 5.01 -9.38 6.40
N LYS A 20 6.22 -9.91 6.15
CA LYS A 20 7.33 -9.15 5.57
C LYS A 20 7.28 -9.26 4.05
N SER A 21 7.62 -8.19 3.36
CA SER A 21 7.70 -8.20 1.91
C SER A 21 8.96 -8.94 1.44
N PHE A 22 8.83 -9.70 0.35
CA PHE A 22 9.98 -10.28 -0.35
C PHE A 22 10.54 -9.30 -1.38
N SER A 23 11.86 -9.10 -1.35
CA SER A 23 12.54 -8.39 -2.43
C SER A 23 12.61 -9.28 -3.68
N ALA A 24 12.67 -8.68 -4.86
CA ALA A 24 12.83 -9.44 -6.10
C ALA A 24 14.18 -10.17 -6.15
N ALA A 25 15.22 -9.65 -5.49
CA ALA A 25 16.53 -10.29 -5.39
C ALA A 25 16.50 -11.52 -4.46
N GLU A 26 15.73 -11.46 -3.37
CA GLU A 26 15.48 -12.61 -2.50
C GLU A 26 14.76 -13.72 -3.27
N LEU A 27 13.67 -13.38 -3.96
CA LEU A 27 12.92 -14.33 -4.78
C LEU A 27 13.79 -14.92 -5.89
N GLN A 28 14.64 -14.11 -6.52
CA GLN A 28 15.60 -14.60 -7.51
C GLN A 28 16.53 -15.66 -6.91
N ARG A 29 17.07 -15.42 -5.70
CA ARG A 29 17.96 -16.36 -5.01
C ARG A 29 17.24 -17.66 -4.67
N GLN A 30 16.01 -17.59 -4.15
CA GLN A 30 15.24 -18.77 -3.79
C GLN A 30 14.78 -19.60 -5.00
N LEU A 31 14.47 -18.93 -6.12
CA LEU A 31 14.10 -19.61 -7.37
C LEU A 31 15.31 -20.13 -8.16
N GLY A 32 16.52 -19.70 -7.82
CA GLY A 32 17.73 -20.02 -8.57
C GLY A 32 17.75 -19.42 -9.99
N HIS A 33 17.00 -18.33 -10.24
CA HIS A 33 16.88 -17.77 -11.59
C HIS A 33 18.06 -16.85 -11.92
N LYS A 34 18.68 -17.05 -13.09
CA LYS A 34 19.89 -16.30 -13.48
C LYS A 34 19.65 -14.79 -13.67
N ARG A 35 18.49 -14.39 -14.19
CA ARG A 35 18.20 -12.98 -14.52
C ARG A 35 17.26 -12.35 -13.50
N TYR A 36 17.58 -11.15 -13.04
CA TYR A 36 16.73 -10.41 -12.10
C TYR A 36 15.42 -9.94 -12.74
N GLN A 37 15.51 -9.35 -13.94
CA GLN A 37 14.38 -8.65 -14.58
C GLN A 37 13.09 -9.48 -14.68
N PRO A 38 13.10 -10.75 -15.15
CA PRO A 38 11.88 -11.54 -15.22
C PRO A 38 11.22 -11.79 -13.85
N VAL A 39 12.03 -11.96 -12.81
CA VAL A 39 11.54 -12.16 -11.43
C VAL A 39 10.94 -10.86 -10.90
N TRP A 40 11.59 -9.73 -11.16
CA TRP A 40 11.07 -8.41 -10.80
C TRP A 40 9.72 -8.12 -11.48
N GLU A 41 9.62 -8.36 -12.79
CA GLU A 41 8.36 -8.20 -13.54
C GLU A 41 7.25 -9.13 -13.01
N MET A 42 7.60 -10.36 -12.63
CA MET A 42 6.67 -11.30 -11.99
C MET A 42 6.16 -10.74 -10.65
N CYS A 43 7.05 -10.22 -9.81
CA CYS A 43 6.66 -9.60 -8.55
C CYS A 43 5.74 -8.38 -8.75
N CYS A 44 6.05 -7.52 -9.72
CA CYS A 44 5.23 -6.36 -10.03
C CYS A 44 3.82 -6.77 -10.49
N LYS A 45 3.70 -7.80 -11.34
CA LYS A 45 2.40 -8.33 -11.78
C LYS A 45 1.59 -8.91 -10.62
N LEU A 46 2.23 -9.67 -9.74
CA LEU A 46 1.54 -10.23 -8.57
C LEU A 46 1.03 -9.11 -7.65
N ARG A 47 1.85 -8.10 -7.35
CA ARG A 47 1.45 -6.97 -6.52
C ARG A 47 0.35 -6.12 -7.16
N ASP A 48 0.39 -5.92 -8.47
CA ASP A 48 -0.68 -5.22 -9.22
C ASP A 48 -2.02 -5.96 -9.10
N VAL A 49 -2.01 -7.28 -9.27
CA VAL A 49 -3.23 -8.11 -9.11
C VAL A 49 -3.72 -8.12 -7.67
N MET A 50 -2.83 -8.20 -6.68
CA MET A 50 -3.19 -8.08 -5.26
C MET A 50 -3.83 -6.73 -4.97
N GLY A 51 -3.25 -5.63 -5.46
CA GLY A 51 -3.81 -4.29 -5.29
C GLY A 51 -5.18 -4.12 -5.95
N LYS A 52 -5.38 -4.68 -7.14
CA LYS A 52 -6.71 -4.70 -7.80
C LYS A 52 -7.73 -5.48 -7.01
N ARG A 53 -7.34 -6.60 -6.39
CA ARG A 53 -8.23 -7.40 -5.55
C ARG A 53 -8.63 -6.67 -4.27
N ASP A 54 -7.67 -5.98 -3.65
CA ASP A 54 -7.89 -5.16 -2.46
C ASP A 54 -8.76 -3.94 -2.77
N ASP A 55 -8.72 -3.43 -4.01
CA ASP A 55 -9.51 -2.28 -4.40
C ASP A 55 -11.01 -2.55 -4.45
N ILE A 56 -11.41 -3.82 -4.63
CA ILE A 56 -12.80 -4.25 -4.70
C ILE A 56 -13.54 -4.09 -3.37
N TYR A 57 -12.85 -4.16 -2.24
CA TYR A 57 -13.48 -4.01 -0.93
C TYR A 57 -13.85 -2.55 -0.67
N SER A 58 -14.96 -2.30 0.01
CA SER A 58 -15.23 -1.00 0.65
C SER A 58 -14.92 -1.10 2.13
N LEU A 59 -14.34 -0.05 2.71
CA LEU A 59 -14.04 -0.01 4.14
C LEU A 59 -15.31 0.35 4.91
N SER A 60 -15.55 -0.31 6.04
CA SER A 60 -16.76 -0.15 6.85
C SER A 60 -16.41 0.01 8.33
N GLY A 61 -17.41 0.23 9.19
CA GLY A 61 -17.17 0.31 10.63
C GLY A 61 -16.32 1.52 11.02
N GLN A 62 -15.20 1.31 11.71
CA GLN A 62 -14.29 2.38 12.10
C GLN A 62 -13.12 2.49 11.14
N VAL A 63 -13.00 3.64 10.50
CA VAL A 63 -11.93 3.95 9.54
C VAL A 63 -11.07 5.08 10.08
N GLU A 64 -9.77 4.82 10.22
CA GLU A 64 -8.77 5.84 10.52
C GLU A 64 -8.12 6.30 9.21
N LEU A 65 -8.06 7.62 9.01
CA LEU A 65 -7.42 8.23 7.85
C LEU A 65 -6.14 8.93 8.27
N ASP A 66 -5.06 8.64 7.55
CA ASP A 66 -3.72 9.19 7.76
C ASP A 66 -3.06 9.50 6.41
N ASN A 67 -1.99 10.29 6.43
CA ASN A 67 -1.21 10.69 5.26
C ASN A 67 0.19 10.08 5.31
N ALA A 68 0.62 9.48 4.21
CA ALA A 68 1.95 8.94 4.03
C ALA A 68 2.70 9.57 2.85
N PHE A 69 4.02 9.70 2.99
CA PHE A 69 4.90 10.21 1.94
C PHE A 69 5.91 9.14 1.54
N ILE A 70 5.72 8.56 0.35
CA ILE A 70 6.58 7.48 -0.16
C ILE A 70 7.62 8.08 -1.12
N THR A 71 8.89 7.69 -0.95
CA THR A 71 9.93 8.09 -1.90
C THR A 71 9.73 7.39 -3.23
N THR A 72 9.55 8.16 -4.30
CA THR A 72 9.39 7.69 -5.67
C THR A 72 10.42 8.33 -6.59
N LEU A 73 10.45 7.88 -7.84
CA LEU A 73 11.26 8.53 -8.88
C LEU A 73 10.77 9.96 -9.09
N ILE A 74 11.72 10.86 -9.38
CA ILE A 74 11.42 12.26 -9.71
C ILE A 74 10.81 12.28 -11.11
N PRO A 75 9.69 13.01 -11.31
CA PRO A 75 9.14 13.25 -12.64
C PRO A 75 10.20 13.84 -13.59
N ASP A 76 10.20 13.41 -14.86
CA ASP A 76 11.24 13.80 -15.81
C ASP A 76 11.30 15.33 -16.05
N ASP A 77 10.15 16.01 -15.97
CA ASP A 77 9.99 17.46 -16.05
C ASP A 77 10.68 18.22 -14.91
N GLN A 78 10.82 17.59 -13.74
CA GLN A 78 11.37 18.21 -12.51
C GLN A 78 12.78 17.72 -12.17
N LYS A 79 13.37 16.87 -13.02
CA LYS A 79 14.65 16.21 -12.75
C LYS A 79 15.85 17.17 -12.66
N ASN A 80 15.75 18.31 -13.35
CA ASN A 80 16.79 19.35 -13.37
C ASN A 80 16.60 20.40 -12.26
N GLU A 81 15.50 20.34 -11.51
CA GLU A 81 15.24 21.27 -10.42
C GLU A 81 15.98 20.86 -9.14
N VAL A 82 16.24 21.85 -8.27
CA VAL A 82 16.80 21.57 -6.96
C VAL A 82 15.77 20.80 -6.12
N LEU A 83 16.18 19.65 -5.60
CA LEU A 83 15.37 18.82 -4.72
C LEU A 83 15.03 19.56 -3.43
N LYS A 84 13.74 19.76 -3.19
CA LYS A 84 13.23 20.28 -1.92
C LYS A 84 13.39 19.21 -0.83
N ARG A 85 13.53 19.63 0.42
CA ARG A 85 13.56 18.72 1.58
C ARG A 85 12.15 18.51 2.15
N GLY A 86 11.92 17.36 2.79
CA GLY A 86 10.68 17.06 3.50
C GLY A 86 9.54 16.55 2.62
N ALA A 87 8.31 16.64 3.15
CA ALA A 87 7.09 16.11 2.54
C ALA A 87 6.74 16.70 1.17
N GLY A 88 7.14 17.95 0.91
CA GLY A 88 6.93 18.65 -0.36
C GLY A 88 8.03 18.42 -1.41
N SER A 89 8.90 17.43 -1.21
CA SER A 89 9.94 17.10 -2.18
C SER A 89 9.36 16.48 -3.46
N GLN A 90 9.96 16.79 -4.60
CA GLN A 90 9.55 16.25 -5.91
C GLN A 90 9.70 14.71 -5.97
N ASN A 91 10.51 14.13 -5.09
CA ASN A 91 10.67 12.67 -4.97
C ASN A 91 9.68 12.02 -3.98
N LYS A 92 8.68 12.75 -3.48
CA LYS A 92 7.68 12.21 -2.55
C LYS A 92 6.32 12.14 -3.22
N SER A 93 5.82 10.91 -3.32
CA SER A 93 4.42 10.66 -3.63
C SER A 93 3.58 10.77 -2.36
N LYS A 94 2.51 11.56 -2.44
CA LYS A 94 1.52 11.72 -1.37
C LYS A 94 0.54 10.56 -1.45
N VAL A 95 0.29 9.93 -0.32
CA VAL A 95 -0.58 8.76 -0.22
C VAL A 95 -1.55 8.96 0.93
N VAL A 96 -2.84 8.82 0.67
CA VAL A 96 -3.86 8.73 1.71
C VAL A 96 -3.95 7.27 2.14
N VAL A 97 -3.81 7.03 3.43
CA VAL A 97 -3.90 5.72 4.07
C VAL A 97 -5.21 5.65 4.83
N MET A 98 -6.01 4.64 4.56
CA MET A 98 -7.28 4.38 5.24
C MET A 98 -7.19 3.00 5.89
N THR A 99 -7.40 2.93 7.19
CA THR A 99 -7.29 1.69 7.98
C THR A 99 -8.63 1.38 8.63
N GLU A 100 -9.23 0.25 8.25
CA GLU A 100 -10.40 -0.29 8.92
C GLU A 100 -9.98 -1.06 10.18
N SER A 101 -10.67 -0.80 11.28
CA SER A 101 -10.44 -1.50 12.55
C SER A 101 -11.73 -1.85 13.27
N THR A 102 -11.66 -2.91 14.06
CA THR A 102 -12.76 -3.35 14.93
C THR A 102 -12.28 -3.41 16.38
N PHE A 103 -13.14 -3.06 17.32
CA PHE A 103 -12.85 -3.22 18.73
C PHE A 103 -12.80 -4.71 19.13
N VAL A 104 -11.87 -5.03 20.01
CA VAL A 104 -11.71 -6.35 20.61
C VAL A 104 -12.17 -6.25 22.05
N GLU A 105 -13.25 -6.97 22.41
CA GLU A 105 -13.86 -6.89 23.75
C GLU A 105 -12.89 -7.33 24.87
N ASN A 106 -11.95 -8.22 24.58
CA ASN A 106 -10.97 -8.73 25.55
C ASN A 106 -9.56 -8.79 24.94
N PRO A 107 -8.85 -7.65 24.82
CA PRO A 107 -7.52 -7.64 24.25
C PRO A 107 -6.53 -8.37 25.17
N LYS A 108 -5.59 -9.11 24.57
CA LYS A 108 -4.47 -9.72 25.32
C LYS A 108 -3.66 -8.62 26.02
N GLN A 109 -3.12 -8.91 27.20
CA GLN A 109 -2.32 -7.97 27.97
C GLN A 109 -1.19 -7.35 27.11
N GLY A 110 -1.14 -6.01 27.08
CA GLY A 110 -0.15 -5.25 26.30
C GLY A 110 -0.45 -5.13 24.80
N LYS A 111 -1.63 -5.55 24.32
CA LYS A 111 -2.09 -5.33 22.94
C LYS A 111 -3.12 -4.20 22.87
N PRO A 112 -3.14 -3.43 21.77
CA PRO A 112 -4.15 -2.40 21.57
C PRO A 112 -5.56 -3.03 21.52
N PRO A 113 -6.60 -2.30 21.93
CA PRO A 113 -7.99 -2.78 21.91
C PRO A 113 -8.60 -2.80 20.51
N LYS A 114 -7.84 -2.42 19.48
CA LYS A 114 -8.27 -2.40 18.08
C LYS A 114 -7.54 -3.49 17.28
N ALA A 115 -8.29 -4.26 16.51
CA ALA A 115 -7.76 -5.19 15.51
C ALA A 115 -7.92 -4.58 14.12
N VAL A 116 -6.83 -4.54 13.36
CA VAL A 116 -6.83 -4.04 11.97
C VAL A 116 -7.39 -5.11 11.05
N ASN A 117 -8.28 -4.71 10.14
CA ASN A 117 -8.88 -5.58 9.13
C ASN A 117 -8.28 -5.28 7.75
N HIS A 118 -8.85 -4.30 7.03
CA HIS A 118 -8.38 -3.89 5.71
C HIS A 118 -7.63 -2.56 5.77
N ILE A 119 -6.61 -2.43 4.91
CA ILE A 119 -5.87 -1.19 4.72
C ILE A 119 -5.95 -0.83 3.25
N LYS A 120 -6.29 0.42 2.94
CA LYS A 120 -6.23 0.97 1.59
C LYS A 120 -5.25 2.13 1.55
N MET A 121 -4.44 2.14 0.50
CA MET A 121 -3.48 3.21 0.23
C MET A 121 -3.75 3.75 -1.17
N LYS A 122 -4.00 5.05 -1.27
CA LYS A 122 -4.31 5.73 -2.54
C LYS A 122 -3.35 6.87 -2.77
N ILE A 123 -2.68 6.85 -3.92
CA ILE A 123 -1.80 7.93 -4.34
C ILE A 123 -2.66 9.12 -4.77
N VAL A 124 -2.30 10.31 -4.31
CA VAL A 124 -3.06 11.55 -4.55
C VAL A 124 -2.16 12.66 -5.07
N CYS A 125 -2.73 13.55 -5.89
CA CYS A 125 -2.01 14.71 -6.41
C CYS A 125 -1.76 15.77 -5.31
N ASP A 126 -2.76 15.97 -4.44
CA ASP A 126 -2.70 16.86 -3.30
C ASP A 126 -3.46 16.30 -2.09
N LEU A 127 -3.20 16.90 -0.92
CA LEU A 127 -3.84 16.54 0.35
C LEU A 127 -4.96 17.54 0.72
N LYS A 128 -5.56 18.19 -0.28
CA LYS A 128 -6.64 19.15 -0.02
C LYS A 128 -7.90 18.40 0.44
N THR A 129 -8.71 19.06 1.24
CA THR A 129 -9.96 18.52 1.78
C THR A 129 -10.88 17.95 0.70
N GLU A 130 -10.99 18.61 -0.45
CA GLU A 130 -11.82 18.15 -1.57
C GLU A 130 -11.34 16.81 -2.13
N THR A 131 -10.04 16.70 -2.41
CA THR A 131 -9.41 15.48 -2.92
C THR A 131 -9.58 14.32 -1.93
N THR A 132 -9.29 14.56 -0.65
CA THR A 132 -9.43 13.55 0.41
C THR A 132 -10.88 13.11 0.57
N THR A 133 -11.83 14.06 0.56
CA THR A 133 -13.27 13.77 0.68
C THR A 133 -13.77 12.91 -0.48
N ASN A 134 -13.33 13.20 -1.70
CA ASN A 134 -13.72 12.43 -2.88
C ASN A 134 -13.20 10.98 -2.81
N ILE A 135 -11.98 10.79 -2.31
CA ILE A 135 -11.38 9.45 -2.13
C ILE A 135 -12.09 8.67 -1.04
N VAL A 136 -12.39 9.31 0.09
CA VAL A 136 -13.14 8.69 1.18
C VAL A 136 -14.51 8.23 0.67
N LYS A 137 -15.26 9.08 -0.02
CA LYS A 137 -16.57 8.73 -0.58
C LYS A 137 -16.52 7.57 -1.57
N ALA A 138 -15.41 7.41 -2.30
CA ALA A 138 -15.25 6.33 -3.26
C ALA A 138 -14.91 4.97 -2.63
N HIS A 139 -14.32 4.96 -1.43
CA HIS A 139 -13.72 3.76 -0.83
C HIS A 139 -14.24 3.37 0.56
N VAL A 140 -14.98 4.27 1.21
CA VAL A 140 -15.53 4.10 2.56
C VAL A 140 -17.05 4.12 2.48
N ASP A 141 -17.69 3.20 3.21
CA ASP A 141 -19.15 3.17 3.32
C ASP A 141 -19.66 4.46 3.98
N SER A 142 -20.80 4.96 3.49
CA SER A 142 -21.54 6.09 4.05
C SER A 142 -21.87 5.96 5.55
N GLN A 143 -21.97 4.73 6.06
CA GLN A 143 -22.26 4.45 7.48
C GLN A 143 -21.01 4.32 8.35
N ALA A 144 -19.81 4.42 7.78
CA ALA A 144 -18.58 4.25 8.53
C ALA A 144 -18.26 5.49 9.39
N GLU A 145 -17.69 5.26 10.56
CA GLU A 145 -17.13 6.28 11.44
C GLU A 145 -15.70 6.61 11.01
N LEU A 146 -15.49 7.84 10.55
CA LEU A 146 -14.18 8.32 10.13
C LEU A 146 -13.49 9.05 11.28
N THR A 147 -12.27 8.63 11.61
CA THR A 147 -11.37 9.34 12.54
C THR A 147 -10.16 9.83 11.76
N THR A 148 -9.84 11.12 11.89
CA THR A 148 -8.65 11.73 11.28
C THR A 148 -7.80 12.37 12.36
N ASP A 149 -6.48 12.38 12.21
CA ASP A 149 -5.66 13.29 13.00
C ASP A 149 -5.91 14.71 12.48
N ALA A 150 -6.05 15.69 13.38
CA ALA A 150 -6.42 17.07 13.02
C ALA A 150 -5.26 17.84 12.38
N SER A 151 -4.42 17.17 11.59
CA SER A 151 -3.20 17.68 10.97
C SER A 151 -3.46 18.44 9.65
N THR A 152 -4.71 18.84 9.38
CA THR A 152 -5.12 19.55 8.15
C THR A 152 -5.27 21.05 8.38
#